data_AF-A0AA40F326-F1
#
_entry.id   AF-A0AA40F326-F1
#
_cell.length_a   1.000
_cell.length_b   1.000
_cell.length_c   1.000
_cell.angle_alpha   90.00
_cell.angle_beta   90.00
_cell.angle_gamma   90.00
#
_symmetry.space_group_name_H-M   'P 1'
#
loop_
_entity.id
_entity.type
_entity.pdbx_description
1 polymer ?
#
loop_
_entity_poly.entity_id
_entity_poly.type
_entity_poly.pdbx_seq_one_letter_code
_entity_poly.pdbx_strand_id
1 'polypeptide(L)'
;MIVYIALYCFLALPAVAATAISRLSNPAAGAIFDDASKRTGNCTDTCSDITIDDHQILHGWCAGGSHDNEGNPNASLNLNLCVAYDHWSKALAWSPNGNFSLACNDCHVVEEGRILGCYCEGNGPDNLSLLDLDEGILNKNGNMACVLWG
;
A
#
# COMPACT_ATOMS: atom_id res chain seq x y z
N MET A 1 -1.42 -75.56 8.62
CA MET A 1 -2.01 -75.28 7.29
C MET A 1 -1.85 -73.78 7.06
N ILE A 2 -0.68 -73.32 6.58
CA ILE A 2 -0.41 -72.86 5.19
C ILE A 2 -1.53 -71.89 4.74
N VAL A 3 -1.32 -70.57 4.59
CA VAL A 3 -0.72 -69.83 3.43
C VAL A 3 -0.39 -68.39 3.95
N TYR A 4 0.83 -67.83 3.95
CA TYR A 4 1.75 -67.32 2.89
C TYR A 4 1.48 -65.89 2.37
N ILE A 5 2.57 -65.08 2.30
CA ILE A 5 2.87 -64.00 1.33
C ILE A 5 2.19 -62.64 1.62
N ALA A 6 2.80 -61.44 1.57
CA ALA A 6 4.11 -60.88 1.18
C ALA A 6 4.22 -59.52 1.91
N LEU A 7 5.39 -59.11 2.40
CA LEU A 7 6.35 -58.24 1.69
C LEU A 7 5.73 -56.94 1.15
N TYR A 8 6.09 -55.78 1.70
CA TYR A 8 6.83 -54.71 1.00
C TYR A 8 6.98 -53.46 1.91
N CYS A 9 8.25 -53.22 2.28
CA CYS A 9 8.97 -51.95 2.30
C CYS A 9 8.15 -50.64 2.22
N PHE A 10 8.21 -49.81 3.26
CA PHE A 10 8.16 -48.35 3.10
C PHE A 10 9.12 -47.67 4.10
N LEU A 11 10.21 -47.14 3.55
CA LEU A 11 11.01 -46.08 4.15
C LEU A 11 10.21 -44.77 4.08
N ALA A 12 10.09 -44.00 5.17
CA ALA A 12 10.01 -42.54 5.12
C ALA A 12 9.96 -41.87 6.52
N LEU A 13 11.01 -41.09 6.79
CA LEU A 13 11.08 -39.76 7.43
C LEU A 13 10.64 -39.58 8.91
N PRO A 14 11.47 -38.89 9.73
CA PRO A 14 11.08 -38.49 11.08
C PRO A 14 10.07 -37.34 11.08
N ALA A 15 9.24 -37.36 12.12
CA ALA A 15 8.09 -36.51 12.38
C ALA A 15 8.37 -35.00 12.30
N VAL A 16 7.50 -34.30 11.57
CA VAL A 16 7.31 -32.86 11.70
C VAL A 16 6.61 -32.60 13.04
N ALA A 17 7.25 -31.85 13.93
CA ALA A 17 6.65 -31.37 15.16
C ALA A 17 6.88 -29.85 15.28
N ALA A 18 5.81 -29.09 15.05
CA ALA A 18 5.47 -27.88 15.79
C ALA A 18 4.08 -27.41 15.35
N THR A 19 3.07 -27.89 16.07
CA THR A 19 1.74 -27.29 16.12
C THR A 19 1.81 -25.99 16.91
N ALA A 20 1.47 -24.87 16.28
CA ALA A 20 1.02 -23.69 16.99
C ALA A 20 -0.44 -23.43 16.57
N ILE A 21 -1.35 -23.59 17.53
CA ILE A 21 -2.76 -23.25 17.40
C ILE A 21 -2.94 -21.84 17.96
N SER A 22 -3.87 -21.11 17.33
CA SER A 22 -4.56 -19.89 17.78
C SER A 22 -3.92 -18.60 17.25
N ARG A 23 -4.63 -17.74 16.51
CA ARG A 23 -5.97 -17.22 16.84
C ARG A 23 -6.85 -17.05 15.59
N LEU A 24 -8.10 -17.51 15.69
CA LEU A 24 -9.22 -16.97 14.90
C LEU A 24 -9.51 -15.56 15.45
N SER A 25 -9.18 -14.52 14.70
CA SER A 25 -9.75 -13.19 14.90
C SER A 25 -10.73 -12.89 13.77
N ASN A 26 -11.91 -12.45 14.18
CA ASN A 26 -13.09 -12.15 13.39
C ASN A 26 -12.81 -11.22 12.18
N PRO A 27 -13.50 -11.35 11.04
CA PRO A 27 -13.30 -10.49 9.88
C PRO A 27 -14.17 -9.24 10.00
N ALA A 28 -13.69 -8.25 10.75
CA ALA A 28 -14.21 -6.87 10.68
C ALA A 28 -13.18 -5.94 11.34
N ALA A 29 -12.76 -4.93 10.59
CA ALA A 29 -11.84 -3.85 10.97
C ALA A 29 -10.34 -4.19 11.03
N GLY A 30 -9.58 -3.50 10.17
CA GLY A 30 -8.14 -3.30 10.28
C GLY A 30 -7.29 -4.33 9.54
N ALA A 31 -7.04 -4.08 8.25
CA ALA A 31 -5.91 -4.71 7.57
C ALA A 31 -4.63 -4.24 8.26
N ILE A 32 -3.97 -5.14 9.00
CA ILE A 32 -2.60 -4.95 9.45
C ILE A 32 -1.71 -5.28 8.24
N PHE A 33 -1.18 -4.24 7.60
CA PHE A 33 -0.24 -4.35 6.49
C PHE A 33 1.15 -4.73 7.01
N ASP A 34 1.39 -6.02 7.23
CA ASP A 34 2.73 -6.59 7.35
C ASP A 34 3.07 -7.34 6.05
N ASP A 35 3.49 -6.60 5.02
CA ASP A 35 4.21 -7.18 3.87
C ASP A 35 5.68 -6.76 3.92
N ALA A 36 6.56 -7.74 4.04
CA ALA A 36 7.97 -7.61 4.37
C ALA A 36 8.85 -7.13 3.18
N SER A 37 8.32 -6.27 2.32
CA SER A 37 9.10 -5.53 1.33
C SER A 37 8.57 -4.11 1.04
N LYS A 38 7.85 -3.49 1.98
CA LYS A 38 7.48 -2.06 1.88
C LYS A 38 8.73 -1.22 1.57
N ARG A 39 8.87 -0.80 0.31
CA ARG A 39 9.77 0.29 -0.06
C ARG A 39 9.09 1.56 0.45
N THR A 40 9.38 1.93 1.68
CA THR A 40 8.81 3.14 2.28
C THR A 40 9.40 4.35 1.58
N GLY A 41 8.54 5.17 1.00
CA GLY A 41 8.92 6.44 0.41
C GLY A 41 9.08 7.56 1.43
N ASN A 42 8.36 7.48 2.57
CA ASN A 42 8.43 8.42 3.69
C ASN A 42 8.36 9.90 3.25
N CYS A 43 7.41 10.25 2.39
CA CYS A 43 7.30 11.62 1.92
C CYS A 43 7.00 12.60 3.07
N THR A 44 6.21 12.19 4.06
CA THR A 44 5.80 13.06 5.17
C THR A 44 6.95 13.45 6.11
N ASP A 45 8.06 12.69 6.11
CA ASP A 45 9.27 13.03 6.87
C ASP A 45 9.92 14.33 6.38
N THR A 46 9.71 14.69 5.10
CA THR A 46 10.41 15.81 4.44
C THR A 46 9.49 16.71 3.62
N CYS A 47 8.19 16.43 3.61
CA CYS A 47 7.17 17.23 2.97
C CYS A 47 6.06 17.59 3.95
N SER A 48 5.48 18.78 3.81
CA SER A 48 4.40 19.31 4.64
C SER A 48 3.33 19.96 3.77
N ASP A 49 2.21 20.33 4.41
CA ASP A 49 1.07 20.99 3.76
C ASP A 49 0.56 20.20 2.55
N ILE A 50 0.54 18.86 2.69
CA ILE A 50 0.17 17.96 1.62
C ILE A 50 -1.35 18.03 1.40
N THR A 51 -1.74 18.40 0.19
CA THR A 51 -3.15 18.47 -0.26
C THR A 51 -3.32 17.73 -1.58
N ILE A 52 -4.57 17.47 -1.96
CA ILE A 52 -4.91 16.89 -3.25
C ILE A 52 -5.85 17.82 -4.01
N ASP A 53 -5.47 18.13 -5.25
CA ASP A 53 -6.24 18.92 -6.19
C ASP A 53 -6.65 18.06 -7.39
N ASP A 54 -7.76 18.43 -8.04
CA ASP A 54 -8.32 17.73 -9.20
C ASP A 54 -8.45 16.20 -9.02
N HIS A 55 -8.67 15.76 -7.78
CA HIS A 55 -8.81 14.36 -7.35
C HIS A 55 -7.58 13.46 -7.53
N GLN A 56 -6.47 13.96 -8.08
CA GLN A 56 -5.36 13.11 -8.51
C GLN A 56 -3.99 13.80 -8.45
N ILE A 57 -3.94 15.12 -8.30
CA ILE A 57 -2.67 15.84 -8.22
C ILE A 57 -2.39 16.12 -6.74
N LEU A 58 -1.40 15.42 -6.20
CA LEU A 58 -0.89 15.70 -4.88
C LEU A 58 0.00 16.94 -4.95
N HIS A 59 -0.18 17.86 -4.02
CA HIS A 59 0.61 19.08 -3.86
C HIS A 59 1.19 19.13 -2.45
N GLY A 60 2.29 19.84 -2.27
CA GLY A 60 2.81 20.17 -0.95
C GLY A 60 4.12 20.93 -1.01
N TRP A 61 4.62 21.29 0.16
CA TRP A 61 5.96 21.82 0.32
C TRP A 61 6.92 20.65 0.62
N CYS A 62 8.03 20.53 -0.11
CA CYS A 62 9.02 19.48 0.14
C CYS A 62 10.41 20.07 0.31
N ALA A 63 11.12 19.67 1.37
CA ALA A 63 12.49 20.09 1.62
C ALA A 63 13.42 19.69 0.44
N GLY A 64 14.26 20.63 0.00
CA GLY A 64 15.30 20.39 -0.99
C GLY A 64 16.50 19.64 -0.41
N GLY A 65 17.31 19.03 -1.26
CA GLY A 65 18.56 18.35 -0.87
C GLY A 65 19.78 19.29 -0.81
N SER A 66 19.61 20.57 -1.10
CA SER A 66 20.67 21.58 -1.19
C SER A 66 20.77 22.41 0.10
N HIS A 67 21.99 22.85 0.43
CA HIS A 67 22.38 23.59 1.65
C HIS A 67 21.71 24.97 1.87
N ASP A 68 20.80 25.37 0.99
CA ASP A 68 20.12 26.67 0.96
C ASP A 68 18.77 26.70 1.70
N ASN A 69 18.29 25.57 2.23
CA ASN A 69 16.97 25.47 2.89
C ASN A 69 15.79 25.91 1.99
N GLU A 70 16.00 26.04 0.68
CA GLU A 70 14.93 26.35 -0.27
C GLU A 70 14.22 25.04 -0.62
N GLY A 71 13.30 24.62 0.26
CA GLY A 71 12.30 23.63 -0.10
C GLY A 71 11.49 24.09 -1.31
N ASN A 72 10.96 23.15 -2.07
CA ASN A 72 10.05 23.45 -3.17
C ASN A 72 8.62 23.61 -2.61
N PRO A 73 8.05 24.83 -2.58
CA PRO A 73 6.68 25.03 -2.12
C PRO A 73 5.62 24.52 -3.11
N ASN A 74 6.04 24.13 -4.32
CA ASN A 74 5.16 23.69 -5.39
C ASN A 74 5.51 22.25 -5.81
N ALA A 75 5.92 21.40 -4.87
CA ALA A 75 6.14 20.01 -5.17
C ALA A 75 4.79 19.37 -5.52
N SER A 76 4.72 18.70 -6.66
CA SER A 76 3.49 18.07 -7.12
C SER A 76 3.72 16.71 -7.76
N LEU A 77 2.72 15.84 -7.67
CA LEU A 77 2.75 14.50 -8.23
C LEU A 77 1.36 14.09 -8.71
N ASN A 78 1.26 13.63 -9.95
CA ASN A 78 0.05 12.97 -10.41
C ASN A 78 0.01 11.52 -9.90
N LEU A 79 -0.91 11.24 -8.98
CA LEU A 79 -1.07 9.93 -8.34
C LEU A 79 -1.54 8.84 -9.31
N ASN A 80 -2.13 9.17 -10.46
CA ASN A 80 -2.46 8.17 -11.49
C ASN A 80 -1.22 7.42 -12.02
N LEU A 81 -0.02 7.97 -11.81
CA LEU A 81 1.23 7.33 -12.19
C LEU A 81 1.57 6.12 -11.31
N CYS A 82 1.06 6.06 -10.07
CA CYS A 82 1.40 4.99 -9.13
C CYS A 82 0.27 4.48 -8.23
N VAL A 83 -0.95 4.99 -8.34
CA VAL A 83 -2.12 4.53 -7.59
C VAL A 83 -3.16 3.99 -8.56
N ALA A 84 -3.64 2.77 -8.28
CA ALA A 84 -4.72 2.11 -8.99
C ALA A 84 -5.93 1.90 -8.09
N TYR A 85 -7.06 1.62 -8.73
CA TYR A 85 -8.18 0.96 -8.09
C TYR A 85 -8.07 -0.56 -8.32
N ASP A 86 -8.02 -1.34 -7.24
CA ASP A 86 -8.05 -2.79 -7.30
C ASP A 86 -9.50 -3.29 -7.29
N HIS A 87 -9.94 -3.85 -8.42
CA HIS A 87 -11.29 -4.39 -8.57
C HIS A 87 -11.59 -5.58 -7.66
N TRP A 88 -10.59 -6.28 -7.14
CA TRP A 88 -10.78 -7.43 -6.25
C TRP A 88 -11.05 -6.98 -4.82
N SER A 89 -10.21 -6.09 -4.28
CA SER A 89 -10.38 -5.53 -2.94
C SER A 89 -11.34 -4.35 -2.87
N LYS A 90 -11.74 -3.78 -4.02
CA LYS A 90 -12.57 -2.56 -4.12
C LYS A 90 -11.92 -1.35 -3.45
N ALA A 91 -10.60 -1.30 -3.44
CA ALA A 91 -9.82 -0.31 -2.72
C ALA A 91 -8.68 0.28 -3.58
N LEU A 92 -8.11 1.38 -3.11
CA LEU A 92 -6.87 1.96 -3.60
C LEU A 92 -5.71 1.00 -3.35
N ALA A 93 -4.81 0.91 -4.33
CA ALA A 93 -3.59 0.11 -4.22
C ALA A 93 -2.44 0.76 -4.99
N TRP A 94 -1.21 0.57 -4.51
CA TRP A 94 -0.02 0.96 -5.25
C TRP A 94 0.15 0.09 -6.49
N SER A 95 0.28 0.72 -7.65
CA SER A 95 0.48 0.05 -8.93
C SER A 95 1.03 1.02 -9.98
N PRO A 96 2.05 0.63 -10.77
CA PRO A 96 2.54 1.47 -11.85
C PRO A 96 1.45 1.75 -12.89
N ASN A 97 1.30 3.02 -13.29
CA ASN A 97 0.28 3.49 -14.24
C ASN A 97 -1.16 3.15 -13.81
N GLY A 98 -1.46 3.29 -12.52
CA GLY A 98 -2.69 2.76 -11.93
C GLY A 98 -3.99 3.47 -12.32
N ASN A 99 -3.96 4.76 -12.69
CA ASN A 99 -5.14 5.53 -13.12
C ASN A 99 -6.37 5.41 -12.20
N PHE A 100 -6.17 5.40 -10.87
CA PHE A 100 -7.27 5.24 -9.91
C PHE A 100 -8.40 6.25 -10.05
N SER A 101 -8.13 7.47 -10.55
CA SER A 101 -9.15 8.53 -10.67
C SER A 101 -10.27 8.21 -11.66
N LEU A 102 -10.12 7.14 -12.46
CA LEU A 102 -11.19 6.64 -13.32
C LEU A 102 -12.31 5.92 -12.54
N ALA A 103 -12.02 5.42 -11.34
CA ALA A 103 -12.94 4.61 -10.54
C ALA A 103 -13.09 5.14 -9.09
N CYS A 104 -12.45 6.25 -8.76
CA CYS A 104 -12.50 6.86 -7.43
C CYS A 104 -12.68 8.38 -7.54
N ASN A 105 -13.45 8.94 -6.61
CA ASN A 105 -13.80 10.36 -6.53
C ASN A 105 -13.77 10.85 -5.07
N ASP A 106 -14.00 12.15 -4.89
CA ASP A 106 -14.08 12.82 -3.58
C ASP A 106 -12.86 12.51 -2.67
N CYS A 107 -11.69 12.54 -3.31
CA CYS A 107 -10.43 12.28 -2.64
C CYS A 107 -9.98 13.45 -1.77
N HIS A 108 -9.42 13.12 -0.61
CA HIS A 108 -8.88 14.07 0.35
C HIS A 108 -7.71 13.44 1.10
N VAL A 109 -6.79 14.27 1.58
CA VAL A 109 -5.67 13.81 2.40
C VAL A 109 -5.99 14.11 3.86
N VAL A 110 -5.73 13.14 4.73
CA VAL A 110 -5.93 13.22 6.18
C VAL A 110 -4.65 12.83 6.91
N GLU A 111 -4.68 12.89 8.24
CA GLU A 111 -3.54 12.51 9.10
C GLU A 111 -2.26 13.25 8.70
N GLU A 112 -2.31 14.60 8.71
CA GLU A 112 -1.17 15.48 8.45
C GLU A 112 -0.50 15.26 7.09
N GLY A 113 -1.27 14.82 6.09
CA GLY A 113 -0.72 14.61 4.75
C GLY A 113 -0.33 13.17 4.45
N ARG A 114 -0.52 12.24 5.40
CA ARG A 114 -0.06 10.86 5.29
C ARG A 114 -1.04 9.93 4.60
N ILE A 115 -2.35 10.06 4.87
CA ILE A 115 -3.34 9.10 4.39
C ILE A 115 -4.18 9.73 3.28
N LEU A 116 -4.20 9.11 2.11
CA LEU A 116 -5.15 9.42 1.05
C LEU A 116 -6.44 8.65 1.29
N GLY A 117 -7.54 9.37 1.44
CA GLY A 117 -8.89 8.82 1.45
C GLY A 117 -9.63 9.14 0.15
N CYS A 118 -10.24 8.14 -0.48
CA CYS A 118 -11.12 8.33 -1.64
C CYS A 118 -12.35 7.43 -1.57
N TYR A 119 -13.46 7.86 -2.17
CA TYR A 119 -14.60 7.00 -2.40
C TYR A 119 -14.43 6.31 -3.75
N CYS A 120 -14.44 4.98 -3.76
CA CYS A 120 -14.23 4.19 -4.96
C CYS A 120 -15.47 3.39 -5.34
N GLU A 121 -15.61 3.13 -6.64
CA GLU A 121 -16.71 2.33 -7.18
C GLU A 121 -16.84 0.99 -6.47
N GLY A 122 -18.08 0.59 -6.18
CA GLY A 122 -18.37 -0.71 -5.58
C GLY A 122 -17.97 -0.85 -4.11
N ASN A 123 -17.34 0.15 -3.49
CA ASN A 123 -17.10 0.14 -2.04
C ASN A 123 -18.38 0.51 -1.27
N GLY A 124 -19.35 1.18 -1.91
CA GLY A 124 -20.55 1.71 -1.25
C GLY A 124 -20.35 3.15 -0.76
N PRO A 125 -21.42 3.91 -0.51
CA PRO A 125 -21.34 5.36 -0.31
C PRO A 125 -20.59 5.78 0.96
N ASP A 126 -20.50 4.89 1.95
CA ASP A 126 -19.88 5.18 3.26
C ASP A 126 -18.50 4.53 3.44
N ASN A 127 -18.02 3.77 2.45
CA ASN A 127 -16.75 3.07 2.56
C ASN A 127 -15.65 3.86 1.86
N LEU A 128 -14.99 4.67 2.67
CA LEU A 128 -13.77 5.36 2.30
C LEU A 128 -12.63 4.35 2.12
N SER A 129 -12.03 4.33 0.93
CA SER A 129 -10.78 3.60 0.71
C SER A 129 -9.61 4.45 1.18
N LEU A 130 -8.72 3.86 1.97
CA LEU A 130 -7.55 4.54 2.54
C LEU A 130 -6.27 3.97 1.93
N LEU A 131 -5.29 4.83 1.68
CA LEU A 131 -3.96 4.47 1.20
C LEU A 131 -2.91 5.31 1.94
N ASP A 132 -1.90 4.66 2.52
CA ASP A 132 -0.79 5.35 3.19
C ASP A 132 0.22 5.85 2.16
N LEU A 133 0.33 7.17 2.03
CA LEU A 133 1.18 7.85 1.05
C LEU A 133 2.67 7.63 1.32
N ASP A 134 3.07 7.39 2.57
CA ASP A 134 4.47 7.09 2.91
C ASP A 134 4.93 5.74 2.37
N GLU A 135 4.01 4.85 2.02
CA GLU A 135 4.36 3.56 1.42
C GLU A 135 4.77 3.67 -0.06
N GLY A 136 4.36 4.73 -0.76
CA GLY A 136 4.49 4.81 -2.22
C GLY A 136 5.00 6.13 -2.77
N ILE A 137 5.16 7.15 -1.95
CA ILE A 137 5.64 8.48 -2.36
C ILE A 137 6.90 8.83 -1.59
N LEU A 138 7.89 9.35 -2.30
CA LEU A 138 9.13 9.84 -1.75
C LEU A 138 9.40 11.28 -2.17
N ASN A 139 10.20 11.98 -1.38
CA ASN A 139 10.78 13.26 -1.77
C ASN A 139 12.13 13.04 -2.46
N LYS A 140 12.23 13.48 -3.71
CA LYS A 140 13.46 13.47 -4.51
C LYS A 140 13.93 14.90 -4.74
N ASN A 141 14.75 15.40 -3.82
CA ASN A 141 15.37 16.73 -3.93
C ASN A 141 14.33 17.85 -4.12
N GLY A 142 13.34 17.93 -3.23
CA GLY A 142 12.24 18.89 -3.29
C GLY A 142 11.15 18.53 -4.30
N ASN A 143 11.13 17.32 -4.85
CA ASN A 143 10.07 16.90 -5.79
C ASN A 143 9.43 15.62 -5.32
N MET A 144 8.11 15.56 -5.30
CA MET A 144 7.39 14.33 -5.02
C MET A 144 7.57 13.35 -6.19
N ALA A 145 7.81 12.09 -5.87
CA ALA A 145 7.94 11.02 -6.85
C ALA A 145 7.33 9.74 -6.32
N CYS A 146 6.79 8.93 -7.23
CA CYS A 146 6.41 7.57 -6.90
C CYS A 146 7.64 6.73 -6.59
N VAL A 147 7.56 5.89 -5.56
CA VAL A 147 8.46 4.75 -5.38
C VAL A 147 8.29 3.84 -6.59
N LEU A 148 9.37 3.54 -7.30
CA LEU A 148 9.33 2.55 -8.38
C LEU A 148 9.24 1.17 -7.75
N TRP A 149 8.22 0.39 -8.10
CA TRP A 149 8.10 -1.04 -7.81
C TRP A 149 8.59 -1.78 -9.05
N GLY A 150 9.66 -2.55 -8.90
CA GLY A 150 10.34 -3.28 -9.97
C GLY A 150 11.06 -4.48 -9.42
#